data_AF-A0A3N0Y454-F1
#
_entry.id   AF-A0A3N0Y454-F1
#
_cell.length_a   1.000
_cell.length_b   1.000
_cell.length_c   1.000
_cell.angle_alpha   90.00
_cell.angle_beta   90.00
_cell.angle_gamma   90.00
#
_symmetry.space_group_name_H-M   'P 1'
#
loop_
_entity.id
_entity.type
_entity.pdbx_description
1 polymer ?
#
loop_
_entity_poly.entity_id
_entity_poly.type
_entity_poly.pdbx_seq_one_letter_code
_entity_poly.pdbx_strand_id
1 'polypeptide(L)'
;MNNQKQQKPTLTGQRFKTRKRDEKERFDPTQFQESIVQGLNQTGTDLEAVAKFLDASGAKLDYRRYAETLFDILVAGGMLAPGGTLSDDLTRTEYCLFTASEDLETMQAYAQVFNKLIRRYKYLEKGFEEEIKKLLLFLKGFTESERNKLAMLTGILLANGNISASILSSLFNENLVKEGVSAAFAVKLFKSWINEKDINSVAASLRKVGMDNRLMVNICRLNF
;
A
#
# COMPACT_ATOMS: atom_id res chain seq x y z
N MET A 1 83.40 25.59 6.85
CA MET A 1 82.08 25.47 6.20
C MET A 1 81.26 24.48 7.01
N ASN A 2 80.31 24.95 7.82
CA ASN A 2 79.38 24.09 8.54
C ASN A 2 78.01 24.78 8.46
N ASN A 3 77.05 24.19 7.74
CA ASN A 3 75.70 24.73 7.64
C ASN A 3 74.72 23.62 8.01
N GLN A 4 74.27 23.66 9.27
CA GLN A 4 73.26 22.74 9.81
C GLN A 4 71.89 23.10 9.22
N LYS A 5 71.31 22.20 8.43
CA LYS A 5 69.91 22.31 8.01
C LYS A 5 69.02 21.85 9.17
N GLN A 6 68.32 22.80 9.80
CA GLN A 6 67.22 22.53 10.73
C GLN A 6 66.12 21.72 10.03
N GLN A 7 65.80 20.55 10.57
CA GLN A 7 64.62 19.77 10.16
C GLN A 7 63.36 20.41 10.74
N LYS A 8 62.37 20.66 9.88
CA LYS A 8 61.06 21.17 10.29
C LYS A 8 60.28 20.09 11.05
N PRO A 9 59.55 20.43 12.12
CA PRO A 9 58.81 19.47 12.91
C PRO A 9 57.73 18.79 12.05
N THR A 10 57.73 17.46 12.06
CA THR A 10 56.72 16.65 11.38
C THR A 10 55.45 16.63 12.23
N LEU A 11 54.31 16.99 11.64
CA LEU A 11 52.98 16.94 12.26
C LEU A 11 52.54 15.47 12.45
N THR A 12 53.17 14.76 13.39
CA THR A 12 52.65 13.49 13.91
C THR A 12 51.53 13.82 14.89
N GLY A 13 50.25 13.70 14.47
CA GLY A 13 49.18 13.78 15.47
C GLY A 13 47.74 13.89 15.01
N GLN A 14 47.42 14.23 13.76
CA GLN A 14 46.01 14.33 13.37
C GLN A 14 45.53 13.03 12.71
N ARG A 15 45.04 12.09 13.55
CA ARG A 15 44.14 11.03 13.09
C ARG A 15 42.89 11.72 12.54
N PHE A 16 42.85 11.93 11.23
CA PHE A 16 41.59 12.19 10.53
C PHE A 16 40.72 10.95 10.74
N LYS A 17 39.76 11.04 11.67
CA LYS A 17 38.64 10.10 11.72
C LYS A 17 37.83 10.35 10.45
N THR A 18 38.12 9.59 9.40
CA THR A 18 37.23 9.45 8.26
C THR A 18 35.87 9.08 8.86
N ARG A 19 34.87 9.96 8.73
CA ARG A 19 33.50 9.60 9.11
C ARG A 19 33.19 8.31 8.36
N LYS A 20 32.65 7.30 9.06
CA LYS A 20 32.01 6.17 8.39
C LYS A 20 31.04 6.80 7.39
N ARG A 21 31.37 6.68 6.11
CA ARG A 21 30.45 7.01 5.04
C ARG A 21 29.30 6.05 5.31
N ASP A 22 28.14 6.55 5.74
CA ASP A 22 26.95 5.72 5.81
C ASP A 22 26.82 5.10 4.42
N GLU A 23 27.10 3.80 4.33
CA GLU A 23 26.74 3.03 3.16
C GLU A 23 25.23 3.19 3.08
N LYS A 24 24.76 4.08 2.20
CA LYS A 24 23.35 4.14 1.86
C LYS A 24 23.00 2.73 1.45
N GLU A 25 22.25 2.02 2.29
CA GLU A 25 21.76 0.69 1.96
C GLU A 25 21.23 0.73 0.53
N ARG A 26 21.70 -0.19 -0.29
CA ARG A 26 21.32 -0.25 -1.70
C ARG A 26 19.80 -0.42 -1.78
N PHE A 27 19.15 0.31 -2.68
CA PHE A 27 17.72 0.08 -2.92
C PHE A 27 17.59 -1.25 -3.63
N ASP A 28 16.98 -2.22 -2.94
CA ASP A 28 16.83 -3.60 -3.40
C ASP A 28 15.39 -4.09 -3.09
N PRO A 29 14.41 -3.69 -3.92
CA PRO A 29 13.02 -4.07 -3.71
C PRO A 29 12.79 -5.58 -3.88
N THR A 30 13.64 -6.27 -4.65
CA THR A 30 13.57 -7.72 -4.85
C THR A 30 13.92 -8.46 -3.57
N GLN A 31 15.02 -8.10 -2.91
CA GLN A 31 15.39 -8.70 -1.62
C GLN A 31 14.33 -8.43 -0.54
N PHE A 32 13.75 -7.22 -0.54
CA PHE A 32 12.65 -6.89 0.36
C PHE A 32 11.43 -7.77 0.08
N GLN A 33 11.04 -7.93 -1.18
CA GLN A 33 9.92 -8.78 -1.59
C GLN A 33 10.14 -10.24 -1.17
N GLU A 34 11.31 -10.80 -1.43
CA GLU A 34 11.66 -12.17 -1.02
C GLU A 34 11.47 -12.38 0.49
N SER A 35 11.93 -11.42 1.30
CA SER A 35 11.81 -11.49 2.77
C SER A 35 10.35 -11.47 3.23
N ILE A 36 9.52 -10.62 2.62
CA ILE A 36 8.08 -10.54 2.93
C ILE A 36 7.35 -11.79 2.45
N VAL A 37 7.56 -12.20 1.20
CA VAL A 37 6.92 -13.38 0.58
C VAL A 37 7.27 -14.65 1.37
N GLN A 38 8.53 -14.81 1.79
CA GLN A 38 8.95 -15.94 2.62
C GLN A 38 8.16 -15.99 3.94
N GLY A 39 8.02 -14.86 4.62
CA GLY A 39 7.28 -14.80 5.88
C GLY A 39 5.77 -15.06 5.70
N LEU A 40 5.17 -14.49 4.65
CA LEU A 40 3.76 -14.75 4.32
C LEU A 40 3.51 -16.23 4.00
N ASN A 41 4.42 -16.87 3.26
CA ASN A 41 4.36 -18.30 2.96
C ASN A 41 4.50 -19.17 4.22
N GLN A 42 5.16 -18.70 5.28
CA GLN A 42 5.25 -19.39 6.57
C GLN A 42 4.01 -19.21 7.43
N THR A 43 3.37 -18.04 7.38
CA THR A 43 2.15 -17.76 8.15
C THR A 43 0.90 -18.35 7.50
N GLY A 44 0.91 -18.54 6.18
CA GLY A 44 -0.22 -19.06 5.43
C GLY A 44 -1.43 -18.12 5.49
N THR A 45 -2.62 -18.70 5.66
CA THR A 45 -3.90 -17.97 5.74
C THR A 45 -4.23 -17.42 7.14
N ASP A 46 -3.37 -17.63 8.14
CA ASP A 46 -3.58 -17.09 9.49
C ASP A 46 -3.23 -15.60 9.52
N LEU A 47 -4.25 -14.75 9.39
CA LEU A 47 -4.10 -13.29 9.35
C LEU A 47 -3.60 -12.70 10.69
N GLU A 48 -3.79 -13.39 11.81
CA GLU A 48 -3.20 -12.96 13.08
C GLU A 48 -1.70 -13.25 13.11
N ALA A 49 -1.28 -14.40 12.58
CA ALA A 49 0.13 -14.70 12.37
C ALA A 49 0.77 -13.72 11.39
N VAL A 50 0.09 -13.38 10.28
CA VAL A 50 0.55 -12.36 9.32
C VAL A 50 0.78 -11.02 10.03
N ALA A 51 -0.18 -10.54 10.83
CA ALA A 51 -0.05 -9.28 11.55
C ALA A 51 1.16 -9.29 12.51
N LYS A 52 1.39 -10.39 13.24
CA LYS A 52 2.55 -10.56 14.13
C LYS A 52 3.86 -10.60 13.35
N PHE A 53 3.89 -11.29 12.21
CA PHE A 53 5.05 -11.34 11.33
C PHE A 53 5.41 -9.94 10.82
N LEU A 54 4.43 -9.16 10.36
CA LEU A 54 4.67 -7.81 9.85
C LEU A 54 5.15 -6.85 10.95
N ASP A 55 4.64 -6.94 12.18
CA ASP A 55 5.16 -6.15 13.32
C ASP A 55 6.59 -6.57 13.69
N ALA A 56 6.90 -7.86 13.70
CA ALA A 56 8.26 -8.32 13.98
C ALA A 56 9.25 -7.93 12.88
N SER A 57 8.81 -7.97 11.62
CA SER A 57 9.65 -7.71 10.45
C SER A 57 9.91 -6.24 10.21
N GLY A 58 8.97 -5.34 10.53
CA GLY A 58 9.18 -3.89 10.38
C GLY A 58 10.21 -3.30 11.35
N ALA A 59 10.68 -4.07 12.34
CA ALA A 59 11.86 -3.71 13.13
C ALA A 59 13.20 -3.96 12.40
N LYS A 60 13.18 -4.81 11.36
CA LYS A 60 14.37 -5.23 10.61
C LYS A 60 14.36 -4.71 9.17
N LEU A 61 13.18 -4.58 8.56
CA LEU A 61 12.98 -4.15 7.19
C LEU A 61 12.53 -2.69 7.13
N ASP A 62 13.05 -1.93 6.16
CA ASP A 62 12.69 -0.52 5.98
C ASP A 62 11.36 -0.35 5.24
N TYR A 63 10.24 -0.49 5.97
CA TYR A 63 8.90 -0.30 5.41
C TYR A 63 8.68 1.09 4.83
N ARG A 64 9.35 2.12 5.35
CA ARG A 64 9.16 3.49 4.84
C ARG A 64 9.66 3.60 3.40
N ARG A 65 10.80 2.98 3.12
CA ARG A 65 11.42 3.00 1.80
C ARG A 65 10.73 2.07 0.80
N TYR A 66 10.22 0.94 1.27
CA TYR A 66 9.58 -0.08 0.43
C TYR A 66 8.06 -0.13 0.63
N ALA A 67 7.42 0.99 1.00
CA ALA A 67 5.99 1.03 1.31
C ALA A 67 5.13 0.55 0.13
N GLU A 68 5.44 1.03 -1.08
CA GLU A 68 4.79 0.60 -2.32
C GLU A 68 4.93 -0.92 -2.52
N THR A 69 6.16 -1.43 -2.52
CA THR A 69 6.45 -2.86 -2.66
C THR A 69 5.74 -3.71 -1.59
N LEU A 70 5.71 -3.25 -0.34
CA LEU A 70 5.03 -3.93 0.75
C LEU A 70 3.53 -4.09 0.48
N PHE A 71 2.88 -3.01 0.06
CA PHE A 71 1.43 -3.04 -0.18
C PHE A 71 1.06 -3.75 -1.48
N ASP A 72 1.89 -3.65 -2.53
CA ASP A 72 1.76 -4.49 -3.73
C ASP A 72 1.77 -5.98 -3.36
N ILE A 73 2.69 -6.42 -2.49
CA ILE A 73 2.77 -7.83 -2.05
C ILE A 73 1.54 -8.22 -1.22
N LEU A 74 1.12 -7.39 -0.27
CA LEU A 74 -0.03 -7.70 0.59
C LEU A 74 -1.35 -7.76 -0.18
N VAL A 75 -1.48 -6.96 -1.24
CA VAL A 75 -2.70 -6.91 -2.08
C VAL A 75 -2.65 -7.94 -3.20
N ALA A 76 -1.62 -7.90 -4.03
CA ALA A 76 -1.53 -8.67 -5.28
C ALA A 76 -0.58 -9.87 -5.22
N GLY A 77 0.14 -10.06 -4.10
CA GLY A 77 1.05 -11.19 -3.91
C GLY A 77 2.45 -10.99 -4.50
N GLY A 78 2.73 -9.82 -5.10
CA GLY A 78 4.03 -9.45 -5.65
C GLY A 78 4.03 -8.02 -6.18
N MET A 79 5.19 -7.53 -6.61
CA MET A 79 5.32 -6.19 -7.22
C MET A 79 4.41 -6.05 -8.45
N LEU A 80 3.75 -4.89 -8.56
CA LEU A 80 2.93 -4.54 -9.71
C LEU A 80 3.71 -3.66 -10.69
N ALA A 81 3.65 -3.99 -11.97
CA ALA A 81 4.08 -3.11 -13.03
C ALA A 81 3.07 -1.98 -13.24
N PRO A 82 3.47 -0.86 -13.88
CA PRO A 82 2.53 0.20 -14.25
C PRO A 82 1.36 -0.37 -15.07
N GLY A 83 0.13 -0.15 -14.61
CA GLY A 83 -1.08 -0.68 -15.25
C GLY A 83 -1.73 -1.86 -14.52
N GLY A 84 -1.14 -2.34 -13.43
CA GLY A 84 -1.76 -3.35 -12.54
C GLY A 84 -1.49 -4.80 -12.95
N THR A 85 -0.58 -5.04 -13.88
CA THR A 85 -0.10 -6.39 -14.16
C THR A 85 1.01 -6.74 -13.19
N LEU A 86 1.03 -7.97 -12.67
CA LEU A 86 2.15 -8.43 -11.86
C LEU A 86 3.45 -8.40 -12.68
N SER A 87 4.54 -7.92 -12.07
CA SER A 87 5.87 -7.97 -12.67
C SER A 87 6.25 -9.42 -13.01
N ASP A 88 7.04 -9.62 -14.07
CA ASP A 88 7.49 -10.94 -14.55
C ASP A 88 8.43 -11.67 -13.55
N ASP A 89 8.77 -11.04 -12.43
CA ASP A 89 9.61 -11.63 -11.39
C ASP A 89 8.90 -12.79 -10.65
N LEU A 90 9.66 -13.88 -10.47
CA LEU A 90 9.19 -15.19 -9.99
C LEU A 90 8.76 -15.25 -8.51
N THR A 91 8.93 -14.18 -7.73
CA THR A 91 8.72 -14.19 -6.27
C THR A 91 7.29 -13.78 -5.89
N ARG A 92 6.31 -14.66 -6.10
CA ARG A 92 4.91 -14.41 -5.73
C ARG A 92 4.46 -15.24 -4.52
N THR A 93 3.52 -14.71 -3.75
CA THR A 93 2.79 -15.44 -2.71
C THR A 93 1.33 -15.58 -3.07
N GLU A 94 0.72 -16.70 -2.68
CA GLU A 94 -0.73 -16.91 -2.72
C GLU A 94 -1.42 -16.47 -1.42
N TYR A 95 -0.68 -15.90 -0.46
CA TYR A 95 -1.23 -15.40 0.80
C TYR A 95 -1.36 -13.87 0.76
N CYS A 96 -2.20 -13.39 -0.17
CA CYS A 96 -2.50 -11.97 -0.40
C CYS A 96 -4.00 -11.73 -0.58
N LEU A 97 -4.42 -10.46 -0.62
CA LEU A 97 -5.83 -10.10 -0.77
C LEU A 97 -6.48 -10.70 -2.04
N PHE A 98 -5.76 -10.69 -3.16
CA PHE A 98 -6.30 -11.08 -4.46
C PHE A 98 -6.57 -12.59 -4.58
N THR A 99 -5.88 -13.41 -3.80
CA THR A 99 -6.08 -14.87 -3.74
C THR A 99 -6.99 -15.30 -2.58
N ALA A 100 -7.30 -14.40 -1.64
CA ALA A 100 -8.20 -14.67 -0.52
C ALA A 100 -9.66 -14.93 -0.96
N SER A 101 -10.50 -15.42 -0.05
CA SER A 101 -11.93 -15.60 -0.32
C SER A 101 -12.67 -14.26 -0.41
N GLU A 102 -13.64 -14.17 -1.34
CA GLU A 102 -14.46 -12.98 -1.58
C GLU A 102 -15.66 -12.93 -0.62
N ASP A 103 -15.41 -12.83 0.68
CA ASP A 103 -16.44 -12.73 1.71
C ASP A 103 -16.11 -11.61 2.73
N LEU A 104 -17.15 -11.11 3.41
CA LEU A 104 -17.01 -9.95 4.28
C LEU A 104 -16.10 -10.22 5.48
N GLU A 105 -16.18 -11.40 6.09
CA GLU A 105 -15.40 -11.78 7.26
C GLU A 105 -13.90 -11.74 6.94
N THR A 106 -13.51 -12.32 5.80
CA THR A 106 -12.14 -12.29 5.30
C THR A 106 -11.68 -10.87 5.00
N MET A 107 -12.50 -10.06 4.31
CA MET A 107 -12.14 -8.66 4.02
C MET A 107 -11.97 -7.80 5.28
N GLN A 108 -12.80 -8.05 6.31
CA GLN A 108 -12.67 -7.41 7.62
C GLN A 108 -11.37 -7.84 8.30
N ALA A 109 -11.01 -9.12 8.25
CA ALA A 109 -9.76 -9.62 8.81
C ALA A 109 -8.53 -9.01 8.11
N TYR A 110 -8.53 -8.90 6.77
CA TYR A 110 -7.49 -8.17 6.03
C TYR A 110 -7.43 -6.69 6.42
N ALA A 111 -8.59 -6.02 6.55
CA ALA A 111 -8.65 -4.63 7.02
C ALA A 111 -8.03 -4.48 8.42
N GLN A 112 -8.22 -5.45 9.31
CA GLN A 112 -7.59 -5.47 10.63
C GLN A 112 -6.07 -5.61 10.56
N VAL A 113 -5.53 -6.44 9.64
CA VAL A 113 -4.09 -6.53 9.41
C VAL A 113 -3.51 -5.17 9.00
N PHE A 114 -4.11 -4.52 7.99
CA PHE A 114 -3.68 -3.18 7.58
C PHE A 114 -3.80 -2.15 8.71
N ASN A 115 -4.88 -2.19 9.47
CA ASN A 115 -5.10 -1.28 10.61
C ASN A 115 -4.03 -1.46 11.69
N LYS A 116 -3.72 -2.71 12.09
CA LYS A 116 -2.64 -3.03 13.03
C LYS A 116 -1.30 -2.52 12.51
N LEU A 117 -0.98 -2.79 11.24
CA LEU A 117 0.25 -2.37 10.59
C LEU A 117 0.40 -0.84 10.57
N ILE A 118 -0.62 -0.12 10.12
CA ILE A 118 -0.59 1.36 10.01
C ILE A 118 -0.59 2.02 11.39
N ARG A 119 -1.32 1.47 12.38
CA ARG A 119 -1.28 1.97 13.76
C ARG A 119 0.13 1.85 14.34
N ARG A 120 0.83 0.75 14.06
CA ARG A 120 2.19 0.50 14.52
C ARG A 120 3.22 1.36 13.79
N TYR A 121 3.10 1.46 12.47
CA TYR A 121 4.01 2.19 11.60
C TYR A 121 3.28 3.36 10.94
N LYS A 122 2.95 4.38 11.74
CA LYS A 122 2.11 5.51 11.32
C LYS A 122 2.63 6.26 10.08
N TYR A 123 3.94 6.23 9.84
CA TYR A 123 4.55 6.81 8.63
C TYR A 123 4.11 6.11 7.33
N LEU A 124 3.56 4.90 7.39
CA LEU A 124 3.01 4.17 6.24
C LEU A 124 1.63 4.68 5.82
N GLU A 125 0.91 5.41 6.67
CA GLU A 125 -0.47 5.85 6.38
C GLU A 125 -0.58 6.57 5.03
N LYS A 126 0.34 7.51 4.77
CA LYS A 126 0.35 8.23 3.49
C LYS A 126 0.69 7.31 2.32
N GLY A 127 1.67 6.41 2.49
CA GLY A 127 2.04 5.44 1.46
C GLY A 127 0.90 4.48 1.14
N PHE A 128 0.15 4.06 2.15
CA PHE A 128 -1.02 3.21 2.00
C PHE A 128 -2.15 3.91 1.25
N GLU A 129 -2.47 5.16 1.59
CA GLU A 129 -3.52 5.90 0.87
C GLU A 129 -3.15 6.11 -0.60
N GLU A 130 -1.90 6.47 -0.90
CA GLU A 130 -1.42 6.61 -2.28
C GLU A 130 -1.43 5.28 -3.04
N GLU A 131 -1.11 4.18 -2.37
CA GLU A 131 -1.18 2.86 -2.97
C GLU A 131 -2.62 2.46 -3.32
N ILE A 132 -3.57 2.65 -2.41
CA ILE A 132 -4.98 2.39 -2.72
C ILE A 132 -5.43 3.26 -3.91
N LYS A 133 -5.05 4.55 -3.97
CA LYS A 133 -5.34 5.41 -5.14
C LYS A 133 -4.76 4.83 -6.43
N LYS A 134 -3.54 4.31 -6.39
CA LYS A 134 -2.85 3.66 -7.53
C LYS A 134 -3.61 2.42 -7.99
N LEU A 135 -3.98 1.53 -7.07
CA LEU A 135 -4.78 0.33 -7.37
C LEU A 135 -6.14 0.69 -7.99
N LEU A 136 -6.80 1.75 -7.52
CA LEU A 136 -8.06 2.22 -8.12
C LEU A 136 -7.92 2.74 -9.55
N LEU A 137 -6.73 3.20 -9.96
CA LEU A 137 -6.46 3.59 -11.35
C LEU A 137 -6.21 2.37 -12.25
N PHE A 138 -5.75 1.26 -11.67
CA PHE A 138 -5.38 0.04 -12.37
C PHE A 138 -6.47 -1.03 -12.40
N LEU A 139 -7.71 -0.69 -12.07
CA LEU A 139 -8.82 -1.67 -12.03
C LEU A 139 -9.00 -2.48 -13.32
N LYS A 140 -8.59 -1.98 -14.49
CA LYS A 140 -8.62 -2.74 -15.75
C LYS A 140 -7.62 -3.89 -15.81
N GLY A 141 -6.50 -3.77 -15.10
CA GLY A 141 -5.49 -4.81 -14.99
C GLY A 141 -5.94 -5.99 -14.11
N PHE A 142 -7.03 -5.82 -13.36
CA PHE A 142 -7.52 -6.80 -12.41
C PHE A 142 -8.75 -7.56 -12.93
N THR A 143 -8.83 -8.83 -12.56
CA THR A 143 -10.00 -9.68 -12.74
C THR A 143 -11.21 -9.13 -11.97
N GLU A 144 -12.41 -9.61 -12.30
CA GLU A 144 -13.63 -9.19 -11.60
C GLU A 144 -13.59 -9.52 -10.10
N SER A 145 -13.09 -10.70 -9.74
CA SER A 145 -13.00 -11.10 -8.33
C SER A 145 -12.00 -10.26 -7.56
N GLU A 146 -10.84 -9.94 -8.13
CA GLU A 146 -9.86 -9.04 -7.52
C GLU A 146 -10.43 -7.63 -7.31
N ARG A 147 -11.16 -7.11 -8.31
CA ARG A 147 -11.87 -5.83 -8.20
C ARG A 147 -12.92 -5.87 -7.09
N ASN A 148 -13.67 -6.97 -6.94
CA ASN A 148 -14.67 -7.10 -5.89
C ASN A 148 -14.04 -7.12 -4.49
N LYS A 149 -12.96 -7.91 -4.29
CA LYS A 149 -12.22 -7.95 -3.02
C LYS A 149 -11.64 -6.58 -2.67
N LEU A 150 -11.02 -5.91 -3.64
CA LEU A 150 -10.49 -4.56 -3.46
C LEU A 150 -11.61 -3.55 -3.13
N ALA A 151 -12.77 -3.63 -3.79
CA ALA A 151 -13.92 -2.79 -3.49
C ALA A 151 -14.44 -3.01 -2.07
N MET A 152 -14.58 -4.27 -1.65
CA MET A 152 -15.03 -4.63 -0.31
C MET A 152 -14.07 -4.13 0.76
N LEU A 153 -12.77 -4.38 0.59
CA LEU A 153 -11.72 -3.91 1.50
C LEU A 153 -11.71 -2.38 1.57
N THR A 154 -11.77 -1.68 0.43
CA THR A 154 -11.75 -0.21 0.38
C THR A 154 -12.94 0.38 1.14
N GLY A 155 -14.13 -0.22 1.00
CA GLY A 155 -15.31 0.18 1.77
C GLY A 155 -15.12 0.07 3.28
N ILE A 156 -14.49 -1.02 3.75
CA ILE A 156 -14.19 -1.23 5.18
C ILE A 156 -13.12 -0.25 5.67
N LEU A 157 -12.09 0.00 4.87
CA LEU A 157 -11.02 0.95 5.22
C LEU A 157 -11.56 2.39 5.32
N LEU A 158 -12.47 2.78 4.42
CA LEU A 158 -13.18 4.07 4.48
C LEU A 158 -14.09 4.15 5.71
N ALA A 159 -14.82 3.10 6.02
CA ALA A 159 -15.68 2.99 7.21
C ALA A 159 -14.91 3.19 8.52
N ASN A 160 -13.71 2.63 8.60
CA ASN A 160 -12.82 2.72 9.75
C ASN A 160 -12.04 4.04 9.82
N GLY A 161 -12.11 4.87 8.77
CA GLY A 161 -11.31 6.09 8.65
C GLY A 161 -9.81 5.83 8.49
N ASN A 162 -9.42 4.63 8.00
CA ASN A 162 -8.03 4.30 7.70
C ASN A 162 -7.51 5.04 6.45
N ILE A 163 -8.43 5.38 5.54
CA ILE A 163 -8.16 6.15 4.32
C ILE A 163 -9.25 7.19 4.11
N SER A 164 -8.92 8.29 3.44
CA SER A 164 -9.86 9.37 3.14
C SER A 164 -10.70 9.07 1.89
N ALA A 165 -11.96 9.50 1.87
CA ALA A 165 -12.86 9.37 0.71
C ALA A 165 -12.37 10.11 -0.55
N SER A 166 -11.34 10.97 -0.44
CA SER A 166 -10.66 11.60 -1.57
C SER A 166 -10.09 10.60 -2.57
N ILE A 167 -9.77 9.36 -2.15
CA ILE A 167 -9.28 8.30 -3.06
C ILE A 167 -10.28 7.97 -4.18
N LEU A 168 -11.58 8.16 -3.92
CA LEU A 168 -12.63 7.82 -4.89
C LEU A 168 -12.57 8.70 -6.13
N SER A 169 -11.81 9.80 -6.11
CA SER A 169 -11.55 10.61 -7.29
C SER A 169 -10.89 9.83 -8.42
N SER A 170 -10.09 8.80 -8.10
CA SER A 170 -9.49 7.89 -9.09
C SER A 170 -10.52 7.14 -9.94
N LEU A 171 -11.72 6.88 -9.40
CA LEU A 171 -12.79 6.19 -10.12
C LEU A 171 -13.39 7.03 -11.26
N PHE A 172 -13.17 8.35 -11.28
CA PHE A 172 -13.65 9.22 -12.35
C PHE A 172 -12.70 9.30 -13.56
N ASN A 173 -11.66 8.45 -13.60
CA ASN A 173 -10.81 8.34 -14.76
C ASN A 173 -11.64 7.92 -15.99
N GLU A 174 -11.56 8.68 -17.09
CA GLU A 174 -12.38 8.48 -18.29
C GLU A 174 -12.33 7.05 -18.82
N ASN A 175 -11.16 6.41 -18.76
CA ASN A 175 -10.97 5.06 -19.26
C ASN A 175 -11.80 4.04 -18.46
N LEU A 176 -11.91 4.23 -17.15
CA LEU A 176 -12.66 3.34 -16.26
C LEU A 176 -14.17 3.60 -16.33
N VAL A 177 -14.57 4.87 -16.53
CA VAL A 177 -15.96 5.29 -16.66
C VAL A 177 -16.58 4.78 -17.96
N LYS A 178 -15.88 4.90 -19.09
CA LYS A 178 -16.37 4.47 -20.41
C LYS A 178 -16.70 2.98 -20.48
N GLU A 179 -15.99 2.14 -19.72
CA GLU A 179 -16.17 0.69 -19.71
C GLU A 179 -17.08 0.21 -18.56
N GLY A 180 -17.65 1.12 -17.76
CA GLY A 180 -18.52 0.77 -16.63
C GLY A 180 -17.80 0.11 -15.44
N VAL A 181 -16.48 -0.07 -15.50
CA VAL A 181 -15.67 -0.69 -14.43
C VAL A 181 -15.78 0.13 -13.14
N SER A 182 -15.71 1.46 -13.24
CA SER A 182 -15.87 2.36 -12.09
C SER A 182 -17.23 2.19 -11.40
N ALA A 183 -18.30 2.03 -12.18
CA ALA A 183 -19.65 1.92 -11.66
C ALA A 183 -19.83 0.60 -10.89
N ALA A 184 -19.41 -0.51 -11.49
CA ALA A 184 -19.47 -1.83 -10.87
C ALA A 184 -18.66 -1.88 -9.56
N PHE A 185 -17.44 -1.33 -9.59
CA PHE A 185 -16.59 -1.22 -8.41
C PHE A 185 -17.24 -0.35 -7.32
N ALA A 186 -17.76 0.82 -7.68
CA ALA A 186 -18.40 1.74 -6.73
C ALA A 186 -19.61 1.10 -6.05
N VAL A 187 -20.45 0.35 -6.77
CA VAL A 187 -21.61 -0.34 -6.18
C VAL A 187 -21.17 -1.33 -5.10
N LYS A 188 -20.14 -2.14 -5.37
CA LYS A 188 -19.61 -3.11 -4.39
C LYS A 188 -18.97 -2.40 -3.19
N LEU A 189 -18.21 -1.34 -3.44
CA LEU A 189 -17.57 -0.53 -2.39
C LEU A 189 -18.62 0.10 -1.46
N PHE A 190 -19.63 0.77 -2.00
CA PHE A 190 -20.66 1.41 -1.18
C PHE A 190 -21.51 0.41 -0.43
N LYS A 191 -21.80 -0.77 -1.00
CA LYS A 191 -22.45 -1.86 -0.26
C LYS A 191 -21.64 -2.27 0.96
N SER A 192 -20.32 -2.47 0.80
CA SER A 192 -19.42 -2.80 1.91
C SER A 192 -19.35 -1.67 2.94
N TRP A 193 -19.18 -0.42 2.50
CA TRP A 193 -19.10 0.73 3.40
C TRP A 193 -20.40 0.95 4.22
N ILE A 194 -21.57 0.83 3.57
CA ILE A 194 -22.88 0.96 4.22
C ILE A 194 -23.15 -0.22 5.19
N ASN A 195 -22.55 -1.38 4.94
CA ASN A 195 -22.65 -2.50 5.87
C ASN A 195 -21.86 -2.25 7.16
N GLU A 196 -20.70 -1.59 7.06
CA GLU A 196 -19.86 -1.23 8.21
C GLU A 196 -20.37 0.01 8.99
N LYS A 197 -20.98 0.96 8.28
CA LYS A 197 -21.46 2.24 8.82
C LYS A 197 -22.79 2.62 8.17
N ASP A 198 -23.63 3.36 8.88
CA ASP A 198 -24.88 3.81 8.31
C ASP A 198 -24.69 4.81 7.15
N ILE A 199 -25.71 4.93 6.30
CA ILE A 199 -25.69 5.79 5.11
C ILE A 199 -25.39 7.27 5.41
N ASN A 200 -25.75 7.76 6.60
CA ASN A 200 -25.48 9.16 6.97
C ASN A 200 -23.99 9.37 7.24
N SER A 201 -23.32 8.39 7.86
CA SER A 201 -21.86 8.41 8.05
C SER A 201 -21.12 8.41 6.72
N VAL A 202 -21.58 7.61 5.76
CA VAL A 202 -21.05 7.60 4.39
C VAL A 202 -21.24 8.98 3.73
N ALA A 203 -22.46 9.52 3.77
CA ALA A 203 -22.77 10.84 3.19
C ALA A 203 -21.93 11.97 3.82
N ALA A 204 -21.73 11.94 5.14
CA ALA A 204 -20.90 12.91 5.84
C ALA A 204 -19.43 12.83 5.40
N SER A 205 -18.89 11.61 5.26
CA SER A 205 -17.53 11.36 4.77
C SER A 205 -17.32 11.88 3.35
N LEU A 206 -18.31 11.68 2.46
CA LEU A 206 -18.27 12.18 1.08
C LEU A 206 -18.37 13.71 1.00
N ARG A 207 -19.25 14.34 1.79
CA ARG A 207 -19.38 15.81 1.87
C ARG A 207 -18.10 16.47 2.33
N LYS A 208 -17.41 15.87 3.31
CA LYS A 208 -16.15 16.39 3.87
C LYS A 208 -15.06 16.59 2.81
N VAL A 209 -15.07 15.77 1.76
CA VAL A 209 -14.11 15.82 0.65
C VAL A 209 -14.71 16.40 -0.64
N GLY A 210 -15.94 16.94 -0.60
CA GLY A 210 -16.63 17.51 -1.76
C GLY A 210 -16.97 16.51 -2.87
N MET A 211 -17.16 15.23 -2.52
CA MET A 211 -17.42 14.13 -3.48
C MET A 211 -18.91 13.84 -3.67
N ASP A 212 -19.77 14.38 -2.82
CA ASP A 212 -21.23 14.27 -2.88
C ASP A 212 -21.81 14.76 -4.22
N ASN A 213 -21.36 15.92 -4.70
CA ASN A 213 -21.83 16.47 -5.98
C ASN A 213 -21.27 15.71 -7.18
N ARG A 214 -20.02 15.23 -7.11
CA ARG A 214 -19.37 14.51 -8.22
C ARG A 214 -19.96 13.14 -8.46
N LEU A 215 -20.34 12.44 -7.39
CA LEU A 215 -20.98 11.13 -7.49
C LEU A 215 -22.42 11.27 -8.03
N MET A 216 -23.22 12.23 -7.56
CA MET A 216 -24.57 12.44 -8.10
C MET A 216 -24.58 12.78 -9.59
N VAL A 217 -23.70 13.68 -10.04
CA VAL A 217 -23.65 14.10 -11.45
C VAL A 217 -23.20 12.95 -12.36
N ASN A 218 -22.25 12.13 -11.93
CA ASN A 218 -21.70 11.05 -12.75
C ASN A 218 -22.50 9.75 -12.69
N ILE A 219 -23.15 9.42 -11.56
CA ILE A 219 -24.10 8.30 -11.48
C ILE A 219 -25.32 8.56 -12.37
N CYS A 220 -25.79 9.81 -12.47
CA CYS A 220 -26.84 10.19 -13.41
C CYS A 220 -26.38 10.12 -14.88
N ARG A 221 -25.09 10.40 -15.17
CA ARG A 221 -24.52 10.25 -16.53
C ARG A 221 -24.23 8.81 -16.93
N LEU A 222 -24.13 7.87 -15.99
CA LEU A 222 -23.93 6.45 -16.27
C LEU A 222 -25.24 5.74 -16.65
N ASN A 223 -26.39 6.43 -16.60
CA ASN A 223 -27.71 5.89 -16.96
C ASN A 223 -28.34 6.54 -18.21
N PHE A 224 -27.58 7.33 -18.99
CA PHE A 224 -28.03 7.93 -20.26
C PHE A 224 -26.92 7.92 -21.32
#